data_AF-A0A831PN74-F1
#
_entry.id   AF-A0A831PN74-F1
#
_cell.length_a   1.000
_cell.length_b   1.000
_cell.length_c   1.000
_cell.angle_alpha   90.00
_cell.angle_beta   90.00
_cell.angle_gamma   90.00
#
_symmetry.space_group_name_H-M   'P 1'
#
loop_
_entity.id
_entity.type
_entity.pdbx_description
1 polymer ?
#
loop_
_entity_poly.entity_id
_entity_poly.type
_entity_poly.pdbx_seq_one_letter_code
_entity_poly.pdbx_strand_id
1 'polypeptide(L)'
;MLLILVQRDGTDLYTTLFSSETSREILRFYRPEKTLYGVSVRVISLGAALALAAELRWYLKRYVALALFEMAPGRCCTLACAHAIEQREVDPDRPPDRRLYIRFQEGRPVVTDGPGGDLEVWALPGETIGER
;
A
#
# COMPACT_ATOMS: atom_id res chain seq x y z
N MET A 1 4.71 10.81 2.97
CA MET A 1 4.04 10.01 1.96
C MET A 1 4.87 8.79 1.64
N LEU A 2 4.28 7.63 1.86
CA LEU A 2 4.84 6.31 1.66
C LEU A 2 3.90 5.52 0.76
N LEU A 3 4.44 4.86 -0.26
CA LEU A 3 3.82 3.71 -0.87
C LEU A 3 4.21 2.48 -0.05
N ILE A 4 3.22 1.83 0.56
CA ILE A 4 3.41 0.67 1.41
C ILE A 4 2.91 -0.56 0.66
N LEU A 5 3.81 -1.50 0.39
CA LEU A 5 3.53 -2.75 -0.31
C LEU A 5 3.58 -3.90 0.69
N VAL A 6 2.40 -4.41 1.05
CA VAL A 6 2.25 -5.55 1.94
C VAL A 6 2.46 -6.83 1.13
N GLN A 7 3.40 -7.66 1.56
CA GLN A 7 3.76 -8.88 0.84
C GLN A 7 2.66 -9.94 0.95
N ARG A 8 2.62 -10.85 -0.03
CA ARG A 8 1.86 -12.09 0.08
C ARG A 8 2.56 -13.09 0.99
N ASP A 9 1.78 -14.04 1.49
CA ASP A 9 2.28 -15.16 2.27
C ASP A 9 3.41 -15.91 1.56
N GLY A 10 4.42 -16.30 2.34
CA GLY A 10 5.59 -17.01 1.83
C GLY A 10 6.51 -16.19 0.92
N THR A 11 6.29 -14.87 0.80
CA THR A 11 7.10 -13.99 -0.05
C THR A 11 7.97 -13.06 0.78
N ASP A 12 9.29 -13.04 0.55
CA ASP A 12 10.13 -11.90 0.95
C ASP A 12 10.12 -10.88 -0.18
N LEU A 13 9.22 -9.90 -0.08
CA LEU A 13 9.01 -8.92 -1.15
C LEU A 13 10.25 -8.06 -1.40
N TYR A 14 10.96 -7.66 -0.34
CA TYR A 14 12.16 -6.83 -0.48
C TYR A 14 13.22 -7.57 -1.29
N THR A 15 13.53 -8.81 -0.90
CA THR A 15 14.51 -9.64 -1.62
C THR A 15 14.07 -9.91 -3.05
N THR A 16 12.78 -10.19 -3.28
CA THR A 16 12.21 -10.46 -4.61
C THR A 16 12.33 -9.25 -5.56
N LEU A 17 12.06 -8.03 -5.07
CA LEU A 17 12.20 -6.81 -5.86
C LEU A 17 13.67 -6.52 -6.20
N PHE A 18 14.61 -6.82 -5.30
CA PHE A 18 16.03 -6.58 -5.56
C PHE A 18 16.72 -7.72 -6.33
N SER A 19 16.12 -8.91 -6.44
CA SER A 19 16.66 -9.99 -7.28
C SER A 19 16.39 -9.79 -8.76
N SER A 20 15.37 -9.01 -9.14
CA SER A 20 15.02 -8.73 -10.53
C SER A 20 15.66 -7.44 -11.01
N GLU A 21 16.33 -7.49 -12.16
CA GLU A 21 16.97 -6.31 -12.79
C GLU A 21 15.96 -5.20 -13.10
N THR A 22 14.82 -5.55 -13.70
CA THR A 22 13.78 -4.57 -14.05
C THR A 22 13.23 -3.81 -12.84
N SER A 23 12.88 -4.50 -11.75
CA SER A 23 12.42 -3.82 -10.53
C SER A 23 13.53 -3.02 -9.86
N ARG A 24 14.78 -3.49 -9.89
CA ARG A 24 15.92 -2.69 -9.42
C ARG A 24 16.07 -1.39 -10.21
N GLU A 25 15.93 -1.43 -11.52
CA GLU A 25 16.01 -0.23 -12.37
C GLU A 25 14.88 0.76 -12.06
N ILE A 26 13.64 0.28 -11.91
CA ILE A 26 12.50 1.11 -11.50
C ILE A 26 12.76 1.74 -10.14
N LEU A 27 13.29 0.96 -9.18
CA LEU A 27 13.50 1.39 -7.80
C LEU A 27 14.82 2.15 -7.56
N ARG A 28 15.70 2.31 -8.55
CA ARG A 28 17.10 2.77 -8.35
C ARG A 28 17.25 4.14 -7.69
N PHE A 29 16.28 5.03 -7.90
CA PHE A 29 16.27 6.38 -7.30
C PHE A 29 15.38 6.47 -6.08
N TYR A 30 14.61 5.42 -5.83
CA TYR A 30 13.85 5.27 -4.62
C TYR A 30 14.77 4.63 -3.56
N ARG A 31 14.49 4.87 -2.28
CA ARG A 31 15.16 4.17 -1.18
C ARG A 31 14.14 3.27 -0.51
N PRO A 32 13.83 2.09 -1.10
CA PRO A 32 12.90 1.16 -0.48
C PRO A 32 13.44 0.73 0.88
N GLU A 33 12.55 0.67 1.87
CA GLU A 33 12.85 0.21 3.21
C GLU A 33 12.10 -1.10 3.45
N LYS A 34 12.80 -2.10 3.99
CA LYS A 34 12.18 -3.36 4.40
C LYS A 34 11.38 -3.12 5.69
N THR A 35 10.13 -3.59 5.71
CA THR A 35 9.27 -3.55 6.90
C THR A 35 8.95 -4.98 7.36
N LEU A 36 8.30 -5.12 8.52
CA LEU A 36 7.89 -6.43 9.04
C LEU A 36 6.84 -7.14 8.15
N TYR A 37 6.15 -6.40 7.29
CA TYR A 37 5.05 -6.89 6.46
C TYR A 37 5.28 -6.66 4.96
N GLY A 38 6.48 -6.23 4.56
CA GLY A 38 6.82 -6.04 3.15
C GLY A 38 7.83 -4.91 2.92
N VAL A 39 7.43 -3.91 2.12
CA VAL A 39 8.31 -2.83 1.68
C VAL A 39 7.58 -1.49 1.74
N SER A 40 8.25 -0.44 2.23
CA SER A 40 7.79 0.94 2.10
C SER A 40 8.72 1.74 1.19
N VAL A 41 8.14 2.59 0.35
CA VAL A 41 8.87 3.47 -0.55
C VAL A 41 8.43 4.90 -0.33
N ARG A 42 9.37 5.77 0.03
CA ARG A 42 9.12 7.20 0.17
C ARG A 42 9.01 7.86 -1.19
N VAL A 43 7.96 8.65 -1.37
CA VAL A 43 7.68 9.40 -2.60
C VAL A 43 7.17 10.81 -2.26
N ILE A 44 7.13 11.69 -3.26
CA ILE A 44 6.86 13.12 -3.08
C ILE A 44 5.36 13.48 -3.08
N SER A 45 4.50 12.68 -3.73
CA SER A 45 3.08 12.99 -3.92
C SER A 45 2.27 11.75 -4.29
N LEU A 46 0.94 11.82 -4.16
CA LEU A 46 0.03 10.71 -4.44
C LEU A 46 0.19 10.21 -5.89
N GLY A 47 0.20 11.14 -6.85
CA GLY A 47 0.49 10.83 -8.25
C GLY A 47 1.83 10.12 -8.47
N ALA A 48 2.89 10.48 -7.72
CA ALA A 48 4.18 9.79 -7.81
C ALA A 48 4.12 8.35 -7.26
N ALA A 49 3.38 8.12 -6.17
CA ALA A 49 3.14 6.75 -5.69
C ALA A 49 2.33 5.93 -6.70
N LEU A 50 1.28 6.51 -7.31
CA LEU A 50 0.45 5.84 -8.31
C LEU A 50 1.25 5.49 -9.57
N ALA A 51 2.10 6.42 -10.04
CA ALA A 51 3.02 6.18 -11.15
C ALA A 51 3.98 5.02 -10.84
N LEU A 52 4.61 5.02 -9.66
CA LEU A 52 5.51 3.94 -9.24
C LEU A 52 4.77 2.59 -9.13
N ALA A 53 3.55 2.59 -8.59
CA ALA A 53 2.71 1.39 -8.52
C ALA A 53 2.37 0.85 -9.92
N ALA A 54 2.15 1.73 -10.91
CA ALA A 54 1.91 1.35 -12.30
C ALA A 54 3.16 0.75 -12.96
N GLU A 55 4.35 1.32 -12.73
CA GLU A 55 5.63 0.76 -13.19
C GLU A 55 5.88 -0.63 -12.59
N LEU A 56 5.52 -0.83 -11.32
CA LEU A 56 5.66 -2.10 -10.61
C LEU A 56 4.45 -3.05 -10.78
N ARG A 57 3.48 -2.77 -11.66
CA ARG A 57 2.18 -3.48 -11.71
C ARG A 57 2.29 -5.01 -11.74
N TRP A 58 3.29 -5.53 -12.45
CA TRP A 58 3.49 -6.97 -12.59
C TRP A 58 3.89 -7.60 -11.24
N TYR A 59 4.79 -6.95 -10.50
CA TYR A 59 5.22 -7.37 -9.17
C TYR A 59 4.10 -7.22 -8.15
N LEU A 60 3.35 -6.11 -8.21
CA LEU A 60 2.19 -5.90 -7.35
C LEU A 60 1.18 -7.04 -7.53
N LYS A 61 0.79 -7.35 -8.77
CA LYS A 61 -0.16 -8.43 -9.05
C LYS A 61 0.32 -9.80 -8.57
N ARG A 62 1.62 -10.05 -8.55
CA ARG A 62 2.20 -11.37 -8.27
C ARG A 62 2.59 -11.58 -6.81
N TYR A 63 3.13 -10.56 -6.15
CA TYR A 63 3.83 -10.67 -4.87
C TYR A 63 3.26 -9.78 -3.77
N VAL A 64 2.40 -8.83 -4.11
CA VAL A 64 1.79 -7.90 -3.15
C VAL A 64 0.37 -8.37 -2.84
N ALA A 65 0.06 -8.48 -1.55
CA ALA A 65 -1.29 -8.76 -1.06
C ALA A 65 -2.12 -7.47 -1.03
N LEU A 66 -1.51 -6.37 -0.61
CA LEU A 66 -2.17 -5.08 -0.47
C LEU A 66 -1.18 -3.94 -0.73
N ALA A 67 -1.59 -2.98 -1.55
CA ALA A 67 -0.87 -1.73 -1.75
C ALA A 67 -1.63 -0.60 -1.03
N LEU A 68 -0.91 0.14 -0.18
CA LEU A 68 -1.43 1.23 0.62
C LEU A 68 -0.66 2.53 0.31
N PHE A 69 -1.39 3.63 0.31
CA PHE A 69 -0.89 4.96 -0.01
C PHE A 69 -1.07 5.84 1.23
N GLU A 70 0.02 6.20 1.91
CA GLU A 70 -0.06 7.05 3.08
C GLU A 70 -0.55 8.45 2.69
N MET A 71 -1.63 8.91 3.29
CA MET A 71 -2.16 10.27 3.11
C MET A 71 -1.67 11.20 4.24
N ALA A 72 -1.58 10.65 5.46
CA ALA A 72 -1.04 11.29 6.64
C ALA A 72 -0.38 10.23 7.53
N PRO A 73 0.48 10.59 8.50
CA PRO A 73 1.08 9.61 9.41
C PRO A 73 0.01 8.71 10.05
N GLY A 74 0.13 7.39 9.85
CA GLY A 74 -0.82 6.39 10.37
C GLY A 74 -2.14 6.27 9.60
N ARG A 75 -2.36 7.06 8.54
CA ARG A 75 -3.56 7.01 7.70
C ARG A 75 -3.19 6.75 6.24
N CYS A 76 -3.70 5.67 5.70
CA CYS A 76 -3.48 5.23 4.33
C CYS A 76 -4.78 5.05 3.57
N CYS A 77 -4.70 4.92 2.26
CA CYS A 77 -5.80 4.46 1.42
C CYS A 77 -5.38 3.30 0.51
N THR A 78 -6.34 2.52 0.03
CA THR A 78 -6.13 1.47 -0.97
C THR A 78 -5.76 2.05 -2.33
N LEU A 79 -5.28 1.21 -3.25
CA LEU A 79 -5.01 1.64 -4.64
C LEU A 79 -6.26 2.21 -5.32
N ALA A 80 -7.43 1.58 -5.16
CA ALA A 80 -8.66 2.07 -5.78
C ALA A 80 -9.08 3.42 -5.19
N CYS A 81 -9.00 3.58 -3.87
CA CYS A 81 -9.28 4.85 -3.20
C CYS A 81 -8.28 5.93 -3.61
N ALA A 82 -6.98 5.61 -3.71
CA ALA A 82 -5.95 6.52 -4.20
C ALA A 82 -6.25 7.04 -5.62
N HIS A 83 -6.69 6.17 -6.53
CA HIS A 83 -7.13 6.59 -7.87
C HIS A 83 -8.34 7.51 -7.83
N ALA A 84 -9.35 7.20 -7.00
CA ALA A 84 -10.54 8.04 -6.85
C ALA A 84 -10.22 9.43 -6.28
N ILE A 85 -9.28 9.52 -5.34
CA ILE A 85 -8.77 10.80 -4.81
C ILE A 85 -8.06 11.59 -5.93
N GLU A 86 -7.16 10.96 -6.68
CA GLU A 86 -6.44 11.62 -7.78
C GLU A 86 -7.39 12.13 -8.87
N GLN A 87 -8.49 11.42 -9.11
CA GLN A 87 -9.56 11.79 -10.04
C GLN A 87 -10.57 12.79 -9.46
N ARG A 88 -10.40 13.21 -8.20
CA ARG A 88 -11.29 14.11 -7.46
C ARG A 88 -12.72 13.58 -7.28
N GLU A 89 -12.88 12.27 -7.29
CA GLU A 89 -14.15 11.59 -6.99
C GLU A 89 -14.33 11.39 -5.48
N VAL A 90 -13.22 11.34 -4.74
CA VAL A 90 -13.18 11.27 -3.27
C VAL A 90 -12.40 12.46 -2.73
N ASP A 91 -12.95 13.09 -1.69
CA ASP A 91 -12.30 14.18 -0.96
C ASP A 91 -11.32 13.59 0.08
N PRO A 92 -10.00 13.83 -0.04
CA PRO A 92 -9.00 13.30 0.89
C PRO A 92 -9.10 13.89 2.31
N ASP A 93 -9.81 15.00 2.50
CA ASP A 93 -10.02 15.62 3.81
C ASP A 93 -11.31 15.13 4.49
N ARG A 94 -12.16 14.41 3.76
CA ARG A 94 -13.40 13.83 4.28
C ARG A 94 -13.25 12.34 4.54
N PRO A 95 -13.29 11.89 5.81
CA PRO A 95 -13.18 10.46 6.10
C PRO A 95 -14.37 9.68 5.51
N PRO A 96 -14.14 8.45 5.04
CA PRO A 96 -15.20 7.57 4.57
C PRO A 96 -16.11 7.17 5.74
N ASP A 97 -17.35 6.82 5.41
CA ASP A 97 -18.34 6.36 6.40
C ASP A 97 -17.89 5.09 7.13
N ARG A 98 -17.16 4.22 6.43
CA ARG A 98 -16.53 3.02 6.99
C ARG A 98 -15.03 3.21 7.12
N ARG A 99 -14.54 3.23 8.36
CA ARG A 99 -13.09 3.22 8.67
C ARG A 99 -12.63 1.79 8.90
N LEU A 100 -11.58 1.39 8.21
CA LEU A 100 -10.92 0.11 8.42
C LEU A 100 -9.63 0.35 9.18
N TYR A 101 -9.29 -0.54 10.10
CA TYR A 101 -8.02 -0.49 10.79
C TYR A 101 -7.26 -1.78 10.51
N ILE A 102 -6.03 -1.66 10.02
CA ILE A 102 -5.17 -2.82 9.74
C ILE A 102 -4.17 -2.96 10.87
N ARG A 103 -4.10 -4.16 11.44
CA ARG A 103 -2.99 -4.58 12.29
C ARG A 103 -2.16 -5.62 11.54
N PHE A 104 -0.84 -5.57 11.67
CA PHE A 104 0.02 -6.59 11.10
C PHE A 104 0.31 -7.68 12.13
N GLN A 105 -0.24 -8.87 11.91
CA GLN A 105 0.05 -10.06 12.74
C GLN A 105 0.91 -11.03 11.93
N GLU A 106 2.11 -11.34 12.43
CA GLU A 106 3.08 -12.20 11.73
C GLU A 106 3.37 -11.76 10.28
N GLY A 107 3.34 -10.44 10.03
CA GLY A 107 3.54 -9.85 8.70
C GLY A 107 2.30 -9.84 7.80
N ARG A 108 1.16 -10.38 8.25
CA ARG A 108 -0.11 -10.41 7.53
C ARG A 108 -1.02 -9.24 7.93
N PRO A 109 -1.68 -8.57 6.98
CA PRO A 109 -2.65 -7.54 7.29
C PRO A 109 -3.96 -8.18 7.79
N VAL A 110 -4.34 -7.89 9.02
CA VAL A 110 -5.62 -8.29 9.61
C VAL A 110 -6.48 -7.04 9.78
N VAL A 111 -7.67 -7.05 9.16
CA VAL A 111 -8.65 -5.97 9.33
C VAL A 111 -9.29 -6.09 10.71
N THR A 112 -9.38 -4.98 11.41
CA THR A 112 -9.96 -4.85 12.74
C THR A 112 -11.02 -3.75 12.75
N ASP A 113 -12.07 -3.94 13.54
CA ASP A 113 -13.23 -3.04 13.59
C ASP A 113 -13.05 -1.83 14.52
N GLY A 114 -11.83 -1.55 14.99
CA GLY A 114 -11.58 -0.47 15.96
C GLY A 114 -10.20 0.16 15.87
N PRO A 115 -10.00 1.33 16.52
CA PRO A 115 -8.79 2.16 16.43
C PRO A 115 -7.52 1.54 17.04
N GLY A 116 -7.55 0.25 17.40
CA GLY A 116 -6.39 -0.49 17.88
C GLY A 116 -5.46 -1.00 16.78
N GLY A 117 -5.80 -0.83 15.50
CA GLY A 117 -4.91 -1.20 14.39
C GLY A 117 -3.72 -0.25 14.25
N ASP A 118 -2.67 -0.71 13.58
CA ASP A 118 -1.45 0.05 13.34
C ASP A 118 -1.67 1.16 12.29
N LEU A 119 -2.59 0.93 11.35
CA LEU A 119 -2.94 1.85 10.27
C LEU A 119 -4.45 2.03 10.15
N GLU A 120 -4.91 3.28 10.09
CA GLU A 120 -6.23 3.63 9.55
C GLU A 120 -6.17 3.51 8.02
N VAL A 121 -7.08 2.75 7.42
CA VAL A 121 -7.13 2.52 5.97
C VAL A 121 -8.48 2.91 5.40
N TRP A 122 -8.43 3.81 4.41
CA TRP A 122 -9.58 4.24 3.64
C TRP A 122 -9.69 3.38 2.37
N ALA A 123 -10.87 2.84 2.14
CA ALA A 123 -11.17 1.98 1.00
C ALA A 123 -12.52 2.38 0.41
N LEU A 124 -12.70 2.13 -0.88
CA LEU A 124 -13.98 2.33 -1.54
C LEU A 124 -15.02 1.29 -1.08
N PRO A 125 -16.32 1.62 -1.16
CA PRO A 125 -17.38 0.67 -0.87
C PRO A 125 -17.24 -0.63 -1.69
N GLY A 126 -17.26 -1.78 -1.03
CA GLY A 126 -17.17 -3.09 -1.66
C GLY A 126 -15.74 -3.64 -1.82
N GLU A 127 -14.70 -2.88 -1.49
CA GLU A 127 -13.34 -3.42 -1.44
C GLU A 127 -13.19 -4.46 -0.31
N THR A 128 -12.54 -5.58 -0.62
CA THR A 128 -12.17 -6.60 0.37
C THR A 128 -10.66 -6.50 0.60
N ILE A 129 -10.27 -6.20 1.84
CA ILE A 129 -8.87 -6.10 2.25
C ILE A 129 -8.49 -7.38 3.00
N GLY A 130 -7.45 -8.07 2.54
CA GLY A 130 -6.89 -9.23 3.25
C GLY A 130 -7.43 -10.61 2.84
N GLU A 131 -8.34 -10.70 1.88
CA GLU A 131 -8.78 -12.00 1.33
C GLU A 131 -8.36 -12.14 -0.15
N ARG A 132 -7.22 -12.82 -0.38
CA ARG A 132 -6.96 -13.70 -1.54
C ARG A 132 -5.61 -14.40 -1.44
#